data_AF-A0A1F7J6J2-F1
#
_entry.id   AF-A0A1F7J6J2-F1
#
_cell.length_a   1.000
_cell.length_b   1.000
_cell.length_c   1.000
_cell.angle_alpha   90.00
_cell.angle_beta   90.00
_cell.angle_gamma   90.00
#
_symmetry.space_group_name_H-M   'P 1'
#
loop_
_entity.id
_entity.type
_entity.pdbx_description
1 polymer ?
#
loop_
_entity_poly.entity_id
_entity_poly.type
_entity_poly.pdbx_seq_one_letter_code
_entity_poly.pdbx_strand_id
1 'polypeptide(L)'
;MSVCYHCGKGILLGRSHTHHRGVAGGRWKKRAPKTQRLFRPNLQKVQILENGKKLTVKVCSKCIKRVKKDIRDGARPFLTLVTLQNLKVRQEAAQKEQPIATL
;
A
#
# COMPACT_ATOMS: atom_id res chain seq x y z
N MET A 1 1.08 4.98 17.69
CA MET A 1 0.15 4.62 16.58
C MET A 1 0.93 4.64 15.27
N SER A 2 0.78 3.66 14.37
CA SER A 2 1.38 3.77 13.03
C SER A 2 0.42 4.45 12.06
N VAL A 3 0.86 5.56 11.48
CA VAL A 3 0.14 6.30 10.44
C VAL A 3 0.87 6.19 9.11
N CYS A 4 0.16 6.34 8.01
CA CYS A 4 0.79 6.44 6.70
C CYS A 4 1.58 7.74 6.57
N TYR A 5 2.85 7.64 6.19
CA TYR A 5 3.74 8.78 6.01
C TYR A 5 3.17 9.87 5.08
N HIS A 6 2.60 9.49 3.92
CA HIS A 6 2.09 10.46 2.95
C HIS A 6 0.66 10.95 3.21
N CYS A 7 -0.28 10.05 3.54
CA CYS A 7 -1.71 10.39 3.59
C CYS A 7 -2.30 10.40 5.00
N GLY A 8 -1.48 10.23 6.04
CA GLY A 8 -1.92 10.28 7.43
C GLY A 8 -2.90 9.18 7.86
N LYS A 9 -3.21 8.19 7.00
CA LYS A 9 -4.17 7.13 7.31
C LYS A 9 -3.79 6.41 8.61
N GLY A 10 -4.68 6.54 9.60
CA GLY A 10 -4.58 5.91 10.89
C GLY A 10 -5.63 4.82 11.09
N ILE A 11 -5.78 4.40 12.34
CA ILE A 11 -6.78 3.44 12.76
C ILE A 11 -8.14 4.14 12.77
N LEU A 12 -9.15 3.48 12.20
CA LEU A 12 -10.53 3.95 12.26
C LEU A 12 -11.31 3.10 13.26
N LEU A 13 -12.15 3.76 14.05
CA LEU A 13 -13.13 3.10 14.90
C LEU A 13 -14.37 2.79 14.08
N GLY A 14 -14.93 1.61 14.26
CA GLY A 14 -16.27 1.34 13.76
C GLY A 14 -16.88 0.14 14.45
N ARG A 15 -17.93 -0.42 13.85
CA ARG A 15 -18.80 -1.41 14.50
C ARG A 15 -18.86 -2.68 13.66
N SER A 16 -18.95 -3.81 14.34
CA SER A 16 -19.29 -5.09 13.72
C SER A 16 -20.75 -5.39 14.01
N HIS A 17 -21.48 -5.76 12.96
CA HIS A 17 -22.87 -6.21 13.03
C HIS A 17 -22.92 -7.55 12.33
N THR A 18 -23.09 -8.62 13.11
CA THR A 18 -23.20 -9.98 12.57
C THR A 18 -24.60 -10.49 12.85
N HIS A 19 -25.30 -10.84 11.79
CA HIS A 19 -26.64 -11.43 11.84
C HIS A 19 -26.53 -12.95 11.91
N HIS A 20 -27.25 -13.59 12.83
CA HIS A 20 -27.39 -15.05 12.85
C HIS A 20 -28.43 -15.50 11.82
N ARG A 21 -28.34 -16.75 11.36
CA ARG A 21 -29.32 -17.34 10.43
C ARG A 21 -30.73 -17.28 11.05
N GLY A 22 -31.76 -16.93 10.27
CA GLY A 22 -33.15 -16.87 10.72
C GLY A 22 -33.66 -15.49 11.20
N VAL A 23 -32.85 -14.43 11.14
CA VAL A 23 -33.28 -13.05 11.48
C VAL A 23 -34.14 -12.36 10.40
N ALA A 24 -34.21 -12.90 9.19
CA ALA A 24 -35.04 -12.36 8.10
C ALA A 24 -36.54 -12.68 8.23
N GLY A 25 -36.94 -13.54 9.18
CA GLY A 25 -38.33 -13.98 9.36
C GLY A 25 -39.26 -12.96 10.03
N GLY A 26 -39.03 -11.65 9.88
CA GLY A 26 -39.90 -10.56 10.37
C GLY A 26 -40.00 -10.38 11.89
N ARG A 27 -39.56 -11.36 12.68
CA ARG A 27 -39.50 -11.26 14.15
C ARG A 27 -38.26 -10.48 14.59
N TRP A 28 -38.43 -9.20 14.93
CA TRP A 28 -37.42 -8.30 15.50
C TRP A 28 -36.84 -8.73 16.86
N LYS A 29 -37.06 -9.97 17.29
CA LYS A 29 -36.72 -10.51 18.62
C LYS A 29 -35.21 -10.76 18.80
N LYS A 30 -34.44 -10.89 17.71
CA LYS A 30 -32.98 -11.08 17.74
C LYS A 30 -32.26 -10.04 16.86
N ARG A 31 -32.11 -8.82 17.39
CA ARG A 31 -31.33 -7.74 16.74
C ARG A 31 -29.83 -8.09 16.79
N ALA A 32 -29.09 -7.74 15.73
CA ALA A 32 -27.65 -7.97 15.69
C ALA A 32 -26.93 -7.20 16.80
N PRO A 33 -26.02 -7.86 17.55
CA PRO A 33 -25.21 -7.19 18.56
C PRO A 33 -24.30 -6.15 17.89
N LYS A 34 -24.10 -5.02 18.57
CA LYS A 34 -23.20 -3.94 18.12
C LYS A 34 -21.91 -4.03 18.90
N THR A 35 -20.89 -4.67 18.33
CA THR A 35 -19.55 -4.72 18.95
C THR A 35 -18.62 -3.69 18.32
N GLN A 36 -17.75 -3.09 19.13
CA GLN A 36 -16.74 -2.15 18.63
C GLN A 36 -15.61 -2.92 17.94
N ARG A 37 -15.10 -2.39 16.82
CA ARG A 37 -13.95 -2.94 16.11
C ARG A 37 -13.00 -1.84 15.65
N LEU A 38 -11.72 -2.17 15.65
CA LEU A 38 -10.66 -1.31 15.15
C LEU A 38 -10.30 -1.71 13.71
N PHE A 39 -10.49 -0.79 12.78
CA PHE A 39 -10.07 -0.95 11.39
C PHE A 39 -8.64 -0.46 11.25
N ARG A 40 -7.69 -1.41 11.18
CA ARG A 40 -6.28 -1.08 10.95
C ARG A 40 -6.02 -0.84 9.45
N PRO A 41 -5.34 0.24 9.08
CA PRO A 41 -4.94 0.46 7.69
C PRO A 41 -3.87 -0.56 7.28
N ASN A 42 -3.88 -0.97 6.01
CA ASN A 42 -2.82 -1.79 5.43
C ASN A 42 -1.58 -0.92 5.18
N LEU A 43 -0.69 -0.85 6.19
CA LEU A 43 0.58 -0.12 6.15
C LEU A 43 1.73 -1.10 5.94
N GLN A 44 2.58 -0.79 4.97
CA GLN A 44 3.74 -1.59 4.62
C GLN A 44 5.01 -0.78 4.89
N LYS A 45 6.06 -1.44 5.37
CA LYS A 45 7.38 -0.80 5.55
C LYS A 45 8.05 -0.71 4.18
N VAL A 46 8.47 0.48 3.78
CA VAL A 46 9.09 0.72 2.48
C VAL A 46 10.28 1.67 2.66
N GLN A 47 11.33 1.43 1.87
CA GLN A 47 12.48 2.33 1.77
C GLN A 47 12.21 3.39 0.71
N ILE A 48 12.24 4.65 1.12
CA ILE A 48 12.10 5.82 0.26
C ILE A 48 13.42 6.57 0.17
N LEU A 49 13.58 7.33 -0.92
CA LEU A 49 14.65 8.31 -1.05
C LEU A 49 14.07 9.70 -0.90
N GLU A 50 14.51 10.40 0.14
CA GLU A 50 14.18 11.81 0.37
C GLU A 50 15.47 12.59 0.57
N ASN A 51 15.64 13.69 -0.15
CA ASN A 51 16.82 14.57 -0.03
C ASN A 51 18.16 13.81 -0.13
N GLY A 52 18.22 12.79 -1.00
CA GLY A 52 19.39 11.94 -1.19
C GLY A 52 19.65 10.90 -0.09
N LYS A 53 18.83 10.86 0.97
CA LYS A 53 18.95 9.88 2.07
C LYS A 53 17.92 8.76 1.94
N LYS A 54 18.35 7.53 2.22
CA LYS A 54 17.48 6.36 2.27
C LYS A 54 16.80 6.29 3.64
N LEU A 55 15.48 6.42 3.67
CA LEU A 55 14.68 6.36 4.90
C LEU A 55 13.71 5.18 4.84
N THR A 56 13.50 4.52 5.98
CA THR A 56 12.50 3.44 6.10
C THR A 56 11.24 4.00 6.75
N VAL A 57 10.14 4.06 5.99
CA VAL A 57 8.87 4.62 6.45
C VAL A 57 7.71 3.61 6.29
N LYS A 58 6.60 3.86 6.98
CA LYS A 58 5.35 3.09 6.81
C LYS A 58 4.41 3.81 5.84
N VAL A 59 4.05 3.15 4.74
CA VAL A 59 3.19 3.71 3.69
C VAL A 59 2.02 2.78 3.43
N CYS A 60 0.83 3.32 3.18
CA CYS A 60 -0.34 2.51 2.87
C CYS A 60 -0.28 1.93 1.44
N SER A 61 -0.89 0.77 1.23
CA SER A 61 -0.88 0.10 -0.08
C SER A 61 -1.51 0.94 -1.20
N LYS A 62 -2.46 1.84 -0.89
CA LYS A 62 -3.04 2.77 -1.89
C LYS A 62 -2.00 3.79 -2.40
N CYS A 63 -1.14 4.31 -1.52
CA CYS A 63 -0.08 5.23 -1.91
C CYS A 63 0.99 4.51 -2.75
N ILE A 64 1.38 3.29 -2.34
CA ILE A 64 2.32 2.46 -3.11
C ILE A 64 1.76 2.17 -4.51
N LYS A 65 0.47 1.83 -4.62
CA LYS A 65 -0.21 1.60 -5.90
C LYS A 65 -0.22 2.85 -6.78
N ARG A 66 -0.44 4.04 -6.19
CA ARG A 66 -0.42 5.31 -6.92
C ARG A 66 0.96 5.61 -7.48
N VAL A 67 2.03 5.50 -6.67
CA VAL A 67 3.41 5.70 -7.15
C VAL A 67 3.74 4.76 -8.33
N LYS A 68 3.36 3.49 -8.24
CA LYS A 68 3.54 2.53 -9.35
C LYS A 68 2.70 2.86 -10.59
N LYS A 69 1.60 3.58 -10.44
CA LYS A 69 0.76 4.04 -11.54
C LYS A 69 1.41 5.27 -12.19
N ASP A 70 1.76 6.28 -11.40
CA ASP A 70 2.39 7.52 -11.88
C ASP A 70 3.67 7.21 -12.69
N ILE A 71 4.49 6.26 -12.23
CA ILE A 71 5.69 5.80 -12.95
C ILE A 71 5.36 5.16 -14.30
N ARG A 72 4.26 4.41 -14.40
CA ARG A 72 3.83 3.79 -15.67
C ARG A 72 3.26 4.83 -16.63
N ASP A 73 2.55 5.81 -16.11
CA ASP A 73 1.91 6.86 -16.89
C ASP A 73 2.90 8.01 -17.26
N GLY A 74 4.17 7.91 -16.84
CA GLY A 74 5.20 8.92 -17.09
C GLY A 74 5.07 10.20 -16.24
N ALA A 75 4.15 10.21 -15.27
CA ALA A 75 3.96 11.32 -14.35
C ALA A 75 5.01 11.32 -13.22
N ARG A 76 5.29 12.50 -12.65
CA ARG A 76 6.20 12.64 -11.49
C ARG A 76 5.54 12.08 -10.23
N PRO A 77 6.03 10.99 -9.63
CA PRO A 77 5.46 10.45 -8.40
C PRO A 77 5.83 11.33 -7.20
N PHE A 78 4.96 11.35 -6.19
CA PHE A 78 5.16 12.09 -4.95
C PHE A 78 6.17 11.42 -3.97
N LEU A 79 6.53 10.16 -4.19
CA LEU A 79 7.56 9.44 -3.44
C LEU A 79 8.43 8.62 -4.40
N THR A 80 9.73 8.55 -4.12
CA THR A 80 10.68 7.71 -4.85
C THR A 80 10.97 6.43 -4.07
N LEU A 81 10.58 5.28 -4.62
CA LEU A 81 10.84 3.98 -3.99
C LEU A 81 12.25 3.47 -4.35
N VAL A 82 13.04 3.12 -3.35
CA VAL A 82 14.40 2.58 -3.53
C VAL A 82 14.38 1.29 -4.35
N THR A 83 13.37 0.43 -4.13
CA THR A 83 13.24 -0.85 -4.82
C THR A 83 13.08 -0.69 -6.34
N LEU A 84 12.40 0.38 -6.79
CA LEU A 84 12.18 0.61 -8.22
C LEU A 84 13.44 1.13 -8.92
N GLN A 85 14.29 1.89 -8.23
CA GLN A 85 15.58 2.29 -8.78
C GLN A 85 16.52 1.09 -8.94
N ASN A 86 16.57 0.21 -7.95
CA ASN A 86 17.42 -0.98 -8.02
C ASN A 86 17.02 -1.92 -9.17
N LEU A 87 15.74 -2.01 -9.51
CA LEU A 87 15.28 -2.76 -10.68
C LEU A 87 15.75 -2.13 -12.00
N LYS A 88 15.69 -0.80 -12.12
CA LYS A 88 16.21 -0.08 -13.30
C LYS A 88 17.72 -0.28 -13.46
N VAL A 89 18.49 -0.10 -12.39
CA VAL A 89 19.95 -0.30 -12.42
C VAL A 89 20.32 -1.73 -12.84
N ARG A 90 19.58 -2.73 -12.35
CA ARG A 90 19.79 -4.14 -12.76
C ARG A 90 19.45 -4.38 -14.23
N GLN A 91 18.39 -3.77 -14.75
CA GLN A 91 18.01 -3.88 -16.17
C GLN A 91 19.03 -3.20 -17.09
N GLU A 92 19.50 -2.01 -16.71
CA GLU A 92 20.52 -1.26 -17.45
C GLU A 92 21.89 -1.99 -17.42
N ALA A 93 22.23 -2.67 -16.32
CA ALA A 93 23.41 -3.53 -16.25
C ALA A 93 23.29 -4.74 -17.19
N ALA A 94 22.14 -5.43 -17.19
CA ALA A 94 21.90 -6.60 -18.04
C ALA A 94 21.92 -6.27 -19.56
N GLN A 95 21.55 -5.04 -19.94
CA GLN A 95 21.60 -4.58 -21.34
C GLN A 95 23.02 -4.30 -21.83
N LYS A 96 23.96 -3.97 -20.94
CA LYS A 96 25.36 -3.68 -21.30
C LYS A 96 26.21 -4.94 -21.46
N GLU A 97 25.74 -6.07 -20.96
CA GLU A 97 26.44 -7.36 -20.99
C GLU A 97 26.08 -8.23 -22.21
N GLN A 98 25.20 -7.78 -23.12
CA GLN A 98 24.94 -8.54 -24.35
C GLN A 98 26.18 -8.44 -25.25
N PRO A 99 26.92 -9.54 -25.49
CA PRO A 99 28.08 -9.49 -26.35
C PRO A 99 27.62 -9.09 -27.74
N ILE A 100 28.23 -8.04 -28.29
CA ILE A 100 28.11 -7.67 -29.69
C ILE A 100 28.37 -8.97 -30.47
N ALA A 101 27.37 -9.45 -31.22
CA ALA A 101 27.50 -10.63 -32.05
C ALA A 101 28.70 -10.42 -32.97
N THR A 102 29.83 -11.04 -32.64
CA THR A 102 31.03 -11.07 -33.47
C THR A 102 30.68 -11.78 -34.77
N LEU A 103 31.00 -11.09 -35.88
CA LEU A 103 30.68 -11.38 -37.28
C LEU A 103 30.84 -12.84 -37.69
#